data_AF-A0A2G8STT8-F1
#
_entry.id   AF-A0A2G8STT8-F1
#
_cell.length_a   1.000
_cell.length_b   1.000
_cell.length_c   1.000
_cell.angle_alpha   90.00
_cell.angle_beta   90.00
_cell.angle_gamma   90.00
#
_symmetry.space_group_name_H-M   'P 1'
#
loop_
_entity.id
_entity.type
_entity.pdbx_description
1 polymer ?
#
loop_
_entity_poly.entity_id
_entity_poly.type
_entity_poly.pdbx_seq_one_letter_code
_entity_poly.pdbx_strand_id
1 'polypeptide(L)'
;MKDKGSLWAACTQACTRVCRPRPQTSSPRPLRTSPLPFLRVCAPSFNALTTRHDLRSYLLHFSLGRLAFPDVRLFRMTQLFRDMRLYGNIILLLLGATVLGITAYWASIFLPNIRHDYSIFALIVPALTILLLLVGLQWSTPRTEAFFLFVFGVLWLAMASWTTDIIGNTQCDSLSTQTVPTKSGTLSTRSWCYEMRVVQAFSWMIFCLYAIFLYILISLTTRAKALGRPYAWAEPIIELPWFGQWPGWPEGQYLPQNGMYQFPYAYPAGQPMAYAASAQPQMAPGYVIQQNPGHSVVIQPGVGGQPPTITQIPGSVSSV
;
A
#
# COMPACT_ATOMS: atom_id res chain seq x y z
N MET A 1 15.94 -9.84 16.31
CA MET A 1 15.27 -8.85 15.42
C MET A 1 16.24 -7.73 15.05
N LYS A 2 17.27 -7.97 14.21
CA LYS A 2 18.30 -6.95 13.91
C LYS A 2 18.61 -6.69 12.44
N ASP A 3 18.04 -7.42 11.47
CA ASP A 3 18.37 -7.26 10.04
C ASP A 3 17.14 -6.98 9.16
N LYS A 4 16.33 -5.98 9.48
CA LYS A 4 15.23 -5.53 8.58
C LYS A 4 15.67 -4.47 7.55
N GLY A 5 16.92 -3.99 7.62
CA GLY A 5 17.42 -2.90 6.78
C GLY A 5 18.01 -3.30 5.43
N SER A 6 18.51 -4.53 5.25
CA SER A 6 19.29 -4.88 4.05
C SER A 6 18.44 -5.07 2.79
N LEU A 7 17.20 -5.53 2.92
CA LEU A 7 16.28 -5.75 1.80
C LEU A 7 15.85 -4.43 1.14
N TRP A 8 15.68 -3.37 1.93
CA TRP A 8 15.35 -2.03 1.40
C TRP A 8 16.53 -1.40 0.67
N ALA A 9 17.74 -1.54 1.19
CA ALA A 9 18.95 -1.02 0.55
C ALA A 9 19.19 -1.67 -0.84
N ALA A 10 18.89 -2.96 -0.99
CA ALA A 10 18.98 -3.65 -2.28
C ALA A 10 17.97 -3.11 -3.30
N CYS A 11 16.74 -2.83 -2.86
CA CYS A 11 15.68 -2.29 -3.73
C CYS A 11 16.00 -0.86 -4.20
N THR A 12 16.55 0.00 -3.31
CA THR A 12 16.94 1.36 -3.67
C THR A 12 18.18 1.37 -4.59
N GLN A 13 19.13 0.46 -4.39
CA GLN A 13 20.32 0.33 -5.23
C GLN A 13 20.01 -0.23 -6.63
N ALA A 14 19.03 -1.12 -6.76
CA ALA A 14 18.57 -1.61 -8.06
C ALA A 14 17.94 -0.47 -8.89
N CYS A 15 17.11 0.37 -8.27
CA CYS A 15 16.47 1.51 -8.94
C CYS A 15 17.47 2.58 -9.41
N THR A 16 18.58 2.78 -8.71
CA THR A 16 19.58 3.82 -9.06
C THR A 16 20.57 3.40 -10.14
N ARG A 17 20.78 2.10 -10.38
CA ARG A 17 21.70 1.64 -11.44
C ARG A 17 21.09 1.70 -12.84
N VAL A 18 19.78 1.56 -12.96
CA VAL A 18 19.08 1.53 -14.26
C VAL A 18 19.05 2.90 -14.95
N CYS A 19 19.18 4.01 -14.21
CA CYS A 19 19.05 5.36 -14.76
C CYS A 19 20.38 6.14 -14.89
N ARG A 20 21.56 5.48 -14.90
CA ARG A 20 22.84 6.21 -15.05
C ARG A 20 23.19 6.38 -16.54
N PRO A 21 23.08 7.58 -17.13
CA PRO A 21 23.51 7.80 -18.51
C PRO A 21 25.02 7.55 -18.63
N ARG A 22 25.43 6.68 -19.55
CA ARG A 22 26.85 6.53 -19.94
C ARG A 22 27.30 7.81 -20.65
N PRO A 23 28.50 8.32 -20.38
CA PRO A 23 29.06 9.44 -21.14
C PRO A 23 29.19 9.03 -22.60
N GLN A 24 28.48 9.73 -23.49
CA GLN A 24 28.61 9.55 -24.93
C GLN A 24 29.95 10.15 -25.38
N THR A 25 30.88 9.28 -25.77
CA THR A 25 32.05 9.69 -26.56
C THR A 25 31.57 10.11 -27.94
N SER A 26 31.56 11.43 -28.17
CA SER A 26 31.20 12.08 -29.41
C SER A 26 32.14 11.67 -30.56
N SER A 27 31.58 11.09 -31.61
CA SER A 27 32.24 10.97 -32.93
C SER A 27 31.41 11.76 -33.95
N PRO A 28 32.01 12.66 -34.75
CA PRO A 28 31.26 13.52 -35.67
C PRO A 28 31.08 12.83 -37.02
N ARG A 29 29.83 12.70 -37.50
CA ARG A 29 29.53 12.53 -38.94
C ARG A 29 28.22 13.20 -39.37
N PRO A 30 28.12 13.60 -40.65
CA PRO A 30 27.37 14.78 -41.07
C PRO A 30 25.92 14.49 -41.50
N LEU A 31 25.18 15.59 -41.56
CA LEU A 31 23.76 15.75 -41.85
C LEU A 31 23.28 15.04 -43.13
N ARG A 32 22.10 14.42 -43.04
CA ARG A 32 21.16 14.36 -44.17
C ARG A 32 19.73 14.64 -43.70
N THR A 33 19.14 15.61 -44.38
CA THR A 33 17.83 16.21 -44.23
C THR A 33 16.70 15.28 -44.71
N SER A 34 15.57 15.26 -43.99
CA SER A 34 14.20 15.55 -44.49
C SER A 34 13.10 14.95 -43.58
N PRO A 35 11.87 15.51 -43.62
CA PRO A 35 10.91 15.44 -42.51
C PRO A 35 9.75 14.46 -42.78
N LEU A 36 8.99 14.08 -41.73
CA LEU A 36 7.51 13.97 -41.72
C LEU A 36 7.01 13.69 -40.27
N PRO A 37 5.76 14.07 -39.94
CA PRO A 37 5.29 14.21 -38.57
C PRO A 37 4.56 12.95 -38.09
N PHE A 38 4.92 12.44 -36.92
CA PHE A 38 4.09 11.48 -36.20
C PHE A 38 3.95 11.88 -34.74
N LEU A 39 2.71 11.77 -34.27
CA LEU A 39 2.16 12.20 -32.99
C LEU A 39 3.16 12.24 -31.82
N ARG A 40 3.38 13.45 -31.31
CA ARG A 40 3.87 13.70 -29.95
C ARG A 40 2.75 13.31 -28.97
N VAL A 41 2.82 12.10 -28.42
CA VAL A 41 2.26 11.86 -27.10
C VAL A 41 3.27 12.44 -26.12
N CYS A 42 2.88 13.53 -25.44
CA CYS A 42 3.68 14.18 -24.41
C CYS A 42 3.96 13.21 -23.26
N ALA A 43 5.12 12.55 -23.28
CA ALA A 43 5.74 12.04 -22.07
C ALA A 43 6.17 13.24 -21.21
N PRO A 44 5.93 13.25 -19.89
CA PRO A 44 6.48 14.27 -19.03
C PRO A 44 8.00 14.17 -19.06
N SER A 45 8.62 15.22 -19.58
CA SER A 45 10.07 15.43 -19.61
C SER A 45 10.57 15.54 -18.17
N PHE A 46 10.98 14.43 -17.57
CA PHE A 46 11.78 14.43 -16.35
C PHE A 46 13.20 14.89 -16.72
N ASN A 47 13.39 16.21 -16.81
CA ASN A 47 14.71 16.81 -16.93
C ASN A 47 15.47 16.54 -15.64
N ALA A 48 16.49 15.69 -15.78
CA ALA A 48 17.47 15.39 -14.76
C ALA A 48 18.24 16.65 -14.37
N LEU A 49 17.88 17.24 -13.22
CA LEU A 49 18.77 18.17 -12.51
C LEU A 49 19.93 17.34 -11.94
N THR A 50 21.05 17.34 -12.66
CA THR A 50 22.33 16.86 -12.18
C THR A 50 23.01 17.94 -11.36
N THR A 51 22.89 17.88 -10.03
CA THR A 51 23.83 18.52 -9.10
C THR A 51 24.25 17.49 -8.07
N ARG A 52 25.41 16.87 -8.31
CA ARG A 52 26.18 16.12 -7.31
C ARG A 52 26.71 17.12 -6.29
N HIS A 53 26.05 17.27 -5.16
CA HIS A 53 26.62 17.58 -3.84
C HIS A 53 25.43 17.51 -2.86
N ASP A 54 25.58 16.81 -1.73
CA ASP A 54 24.57 16.56 -0.68
C ASP A 54 23.61 15.36 -0.77
N LEU A 55 24.13 14.16 -1.08
CA LEU A 55 23.41 12.90 -0.80
C LEU A 55 23.23 12.59 0.71
N ARG A 56 23.84 13.38 1.62
CA ARG A 56 23.67 13.23 3.08
C ARG A 56 22.49 14.04 3.65
N SER A 57 22.04 15.10 2.98
CA SER A 57 20.88 15.90 3.41
C SER A 57 19.54 15.32 2.93
N TYR A 58 19.52 14.58 1.81
CA TYR A 58 18.27 13.99 1.30
C TYR A 58 17.81 12.73 2.03
N LEU A 59 18.72 11.96 2.65
CA LEU A 59 18.34 10.81 3.48
C LEU A 59 17.72 11.21 4.82
N LEU A 60 17.89 12.46 5.26
CA LEU A 60 17.17 13.03 6.41
C LEU A 60 15.89 13.78 6.00
N HIS A 61 15.72 14.11 4.72
CA HIS A 61 14.47 14.69 4.18
C HIS A 61 13.47 13.66 3.64
N PHE A 62 13.82 12.36 3.65
CA PHE A 62 12.83 11.28 3.64
C PHE A 62 12.24 11.01 5.04
N SER A 63 12.44 11.95 5.98
CA SER A 63 11.59 12.13 7.14
C SER A 63 10.34 12.89 6.71
N LEU A 64 9.19 12.20 6.73
CA LEU A 64 7.87 12.75 6.46
C LEU A 64 7.73 13.44 5.10
N GLY A 65 7.38 12.62 4.10
CA GLY A 65 6.51 13.06 3.02
C GLY A 65 5.23 13.65 3.62
N ARG A 66 5.28 14.95 3.91
CA ARG A 66 4.15 15.86 4.05
C ARG A 66 3.60 16.07 2.63
N LEU A 67 3.24 14.97 1.97
CA LEU A 67 2.34 15.02 0.83
C LEU A 67 1.08 15.65 1.39
N ALA A 68 0.73 16.81 0.85
CA ALA A 68 -0.44 17.59 1.19
C ALA A 68 -1.70 16.74 0.98
N PHE A 69 -2.02 15.91 1.97
CA PHE A 69 -3.37 15.45 2.19
C PHE A 69 -4.16 16.69 2.59
N PRO A 70 -5.21 17.07 1.84
CA PRO A 70 -6.07 18.18 2.25
C PRO A 70 -6.55 17.91 3.67
N ASP A 71 -6.51 18.97 4.48
CA ASP A 71 -6.75 18.96 5.92
C ASP A 71 -8.20 18.55 6.21
N VAL A 72 -8.46 17.24 6.27
CA VAL A 72 -9.75 16.73 6.71
C VAL A 72 -9.67 16.33 8.17
N ARG A 73 -10.03 17.27 9.03
CA ARG A 73 -9.99 17.04 10.47
C ARG A 73 -11.19 16.23 10.96
N LEU A 74 -10.81 15.05 11.46
CA LEU A 74 -11.27 14.41 12.69
C LEU A 74 -12.40 13.37 12.66
N PHE A 75 -13.42 13.47 11.81
CA PHE A 75 -14.39 12.36 11.62
C PHE A 75 -14.05 11.45 10.42
N ARG A 76 -12.91 11.70 9.75
CA ARG A 76 -12.56 11.16 8.42
C ARG A 76 -11.33 10.22 8.42
N MET A 77 -11.00 9.59 9.55
CA MET A 77 -9.77 8.78 9.68
C MET A 77 -9.93 7.34 9.16
N THR A 78 -11.01 6.65 9.52
CA THR A 78 -11.32 5.29 8.97
C THR A 78 -11.62 5.34 7.47
N GLN A 79 -12.29 6.41 7.03
CA GLN A 79 -12.53 6.70 5.62
C GLN A 79 -11.24 6.95 4.84
N LEU A 80 -10.22 7.58 5.44
CA LEU A 80 -8.94 7.83 4.79
C LEU A 80 -8.21 6.54 4.39
N PHE A 81 -8.24 5.50 5.21
CA PHE A 81 -7.62 4.21 4.84
C PHE A 81 -8.34 3.56 3.65
N ARG A 82 -9.67 3.59 3.67
CA ARG A 82 -10.50 3.09 2.56
C ARG A 82 -10.20 3.86 1.27
N ASP A 83 -10.10 5.18 1.34
CA ASP A 83 -9.81 6.04 0.20
C ASP A 83 -8.38 5.80 -0.32
N MET A 84 -7.37 5.73 0.57
CA MET A 84 -6.00 5.43 0.18
C MET A 84 -5.87 4.06 -0.50
N ARG A 85 -6.58 3.04 -0.02
CA ARG A 85 -6.60 1.71 -0.64
C ARG A 85 -7.28 1.74 -2.00
N LEU A 86 -8.39 2.47 -2.13
CA LEU A 86 -9.07 2.68 -3.41
C LEU A 86 -8.15 3.35 -4.44
N TYR A 87 -7.49 4.46 -4.07
CA TYR A 87 -6.55 5.15 -4.95
C TYR A 87 -5.36 4.26 -5.34
N GLY A 88 -4.83 3.49 -4.37
CA GLY A 88 -3.79 2.50 -4.62
C GLY A 88 -4.17 1.49 -5.69
N ASN A 89 -5.35 0.89 -5.56
CA ASN A 89 -5.88 -0.08 -6.52
C ASN A 89 -6.13 0.55 -7.89
N ILE A 90 -6.64 1.79 -7.95
CA ILE A 90 -6.83 2.51 -9.22
C ILE A 90 -5.49 2.75 -9.93
N ILE A 91 -4.46 3.21 -9.20
CA ILE A 91 -3.12 3.43 -9.76
C ILE A 91 -2.54 2.11 -10.28
N LEU A 92 -2.64 1.02 -9.50
CA LEU A 92 -2.18 -0.30 -9.92
C LEU A 92 -2.94 -0.82 -11.16
N LEU A 93 -4.24 -0.56 -11.25
CA LEU A 93 -5.06 -0.93 -12.41
C LEU A 93 -4.60 -0.17 -13.66
N LEU A 94 -4.39 1.15 -13.56
CA LEU A 94 -3.93 1.97 -14.69
C LEU A 94 -2.53 1.55 -15.16
N LEU A 95 -1.59 1.33 -14.23
CA LEU A 95 -0.24 0.88 -14.56
C LEU A 95 -0.22 -0.57 -15.10
N GLY A 96 -1.06 -1.45 -14.57
CA GLY A 96 -1.21 -2.81 -15.10
C GLY A 96 -1.80 -2.84 -16.50
N ALA A 97 -2.80 -1.99 -16.76
CA ALA A 97 -3.45 -1.87 -18.07
C ALA A 97 -2.50 -1.32 -19.14
N THR A 98 -1.61 -0.38 -18.82
CA THR A 98 -0.61 0.12 -19.78
C THR A 98 0.38 -0.99 -20.16
N VAL A 99 0.87 -1.77 -19.19
CA VAL A 99 1.75 -2.92 -19.46
C VAL A 99 1.02 -4.00 -20.27
N LEU A 100 -0.25 -4.29 -19.95
CA LEU A 100 -1.07 -5.21 -20.72
C LEU A 100 -1.24 -4.75 -22.18
N GLY A 101 -1.47 -3.45 -22.41
CA GLY A 101 -1.62 -2.91 -23.76
C GLY A 101 -0.35 -3.06 -24.60
N ILE A 102 0.82 -2.74 -24.03
CA ILE A 102 2.11 -2.88 -24.72
C ILE A 102 2.41 -4.35 -25.02
N THR A 103 2.19 -5.24 -24.05
CA THR A 103 2.47 -6.68 -24.21
C THR A 103 1.49 -7.37 -25.17
N ALA A 104 0.23 -6.96 -25.18
CA ALA A 104 -0.75 -7.42 -26.17
C ALA A 104 -0.40 -6.99 -27.59
N TYR A 105 0.10 -5.77 -27.76
CA TYR A 105 0.62 -5.31 -29.05
C TYR A 105 1.78 -6.19 -29.53
N TRP A 106 2.76 -6.50 -28.66
CA TRP A 106 3.85 -7.42 -29.00
C TRP A 106 3.37 -8.82 -29.33
N ALA A 107 2.45 -9.37 -28.54
CA ALA A 107 1.89 -10.69 -28.79
C ALA A 107 1.24 -10.77 -30.17
N SER A 108 0.55 -9.70 -30.59
CA SER A 108 -0.06 -9.63 -31.91
C SER A 108 0.99 -9.70 -33.04
N ILE A 109 2.21 -9.24 -32.83
CA ILE A 109 3.27 -9.16 -33.86
C ILE A 109 4.16 -10.40 -33.88
N PHE A 110 4.49 -10.94 -32.72
CA PHE A 110 5.52 -11.99 -32.56
C PHE A 110 4.97 -13.43 -32.50
N LEU A 111 3.69 -13.62 -32.17
CA LEU A 111 3.11 -14.96 -32.24
C LEU A 111 2.91 -15.39 -33.71
N PRO A 112 3.23 -16.66 -34.07
CA PRO A 112 3.58 -17.77 -33.17
C PRO A 112 5.09 -18.08 -33.00
N ASN A 113 5.99 -17.54 -33.84
CA ASN A 113 7.27 -18.22 -34.09
C ASN A 113 8.50 -17.65 -33.36
N ILE A 114 8.40 -16.47 -32.71
CA ILE A 114 9.59 -15.78 -32.12
C ILE A 114 9.33 -15.42 -30.66
N ARG A 115 10.16 -15.96 -29.74
CA ARG A 115 10.20 -15.64 -28.30
C ARG A 115 8.82 -15.70 -27.60
N HIS A 116 8.16 -16.85 -27.70
CA HIS A 116 6.83 -17.09 -27.14
C HIS A 116 6.82 -17.04 -25.61
N ASP A 117 7.84 -17.58 -24.92
CA ASP A 117 7.85 -17.71 -23.46
C ASP A 117 7.67 -16.38 -22.73
N TYR A 118 8.43 -15.37 -23.16
CA TYR A 118 8.37 -14.04 -22.55
C TYR A 118 7.02 -13.37 -22.82
N SER A 119 6.53 -13.43 -24.05
CA SER A 119 5.27 -12.76 -24.44
C SER A 119 4.07 -13.37 -23.70
N ILE A 120 4.05 -14.69 -23.54
CA ILE A 120 2.99 -15.39 -22.80
C ILE A 120 3.04 -15.01 -21.32
N PHE A 121 4.21 -15.06 -20.69
CA PHE A 121 4.38 -14.66 -19.29
C PHE A 121 3.97 -13.20 -19.06
N ALA A 122 4.39 -12.30 -19.96
CA ALA A 122 4.10 -10.88 -19.88
C ALA A 122 2.62 -10.52 -20.10
N LEU A 123 1.83 -11.39 -20.73
CA LEU A 123 0.38 -11.26 -20.83
C LEU A 123 -0.35 -11.78 -19.59
N ILE A 124 0.08 -12.93 -19.07
CA ILE A 124 -0.60 -13.61 -17.96
C ILE A 124 -0.53 -12.79 -16.67
N VAL A 125 0.65 -12.27 -16.33
CA VAL A 125 0.86 -11.54 -15.07
C VAL A 125 -0.03 -10.30 -14.94
N PRO A 126 -0.10 -9.35 -15.90
CA PRO A 126 -0.99 -8.20 -15.80
C PRO A 126 -2.46 -8.59 -15.91
N ALA A 127 -2.82 -9.62 -16.69
CA ALA A 127 -4.20 -10.11 -16.76
C ALA A 127 -4.69 -10.68 -15.41
N LEU A 128 -3.87 -11.53 -14.77
CA LEU A 128 -4.14 -12.04 -13.42
C LEU A 128 -4.19 -10.92 -12.39
N THR A 129 -3.31 -9.91 -12.52
CA THR A 129 -3.28 -8.75 -11.64
C THR A 129 -4.60 -7.99 -11.71
N ILE A 130 -5.10 -7.69 -12.91
CA ILE A 130 -6.39 -6.97 -13.08
C ILE A 130 -7.55 -7.79 -12.52
N LEU A 131 -7.61 -9.10 -12.85
CA LEU A 131 -8.67 -9.98 -12.35
C LEU A 131 -8.69 -10.03 -10.82
N LEU A 132 -7.54 -10.25 -10.18
CA LEU A 132 -7.48 -10.34 -8.73
C LEU A 132 -7.63 -8.99 -8.02
N LEU A 133 -7.29 -7.87 -8.66
CA LEU A 133 -7.66 -6.55 -8.12
C LEU A 133 -9.17 -6.37 -8.09
N LEU A 134 -9.89 -6.78 -9.14
CA LEU A 134 -11.36 -6.70 -9.17
C LEU A 134 -12.02 -7.61 -8.13
N VAL A 135 -11.52 -8.84 -7.96
CA VAL A 135 -12.00 -9.78 -6.93
C VAL A 135 -11.64 -9.29 -5.52
N GLY A 136 -10.43 -8.77 -5.34
CA GLY A 136 -9.90 -8.27 -4.07
C GLY A 136 -10.62 -7.02 -3.55
N LEU A 137 -11.26 -6.24 -4.44
CA LEU A 137 -12.13 -5.13 -4.06
C LEU A 137 -13.44 -5.59 -3.38
N GLN A 138 -13.90 -6.82 -3.65
CA GLN A 138 -15.15 -7.35 -3.10
C GLN A 138 -14.92 -8.17 -1.81
N TRP A 139 -13.82 -8.93 -1.71
CA TRP A 139 -13.61 -9.93 -0.64
C TRP A 139 -12.25 -9.77 0.05
N SER A 140 -11.99 -8.61 0.65
CA SER A 140 -10.69 -8.33 1.27
C SER A 140 -10.63 -8.72 2.76
N THR A 141 -9.87 -9.78 3.05
CA THR A 141 -9.34 -10.02 4.39
C THR A 141 -7.85 -9.69 4.40
N PRO A 142 -7.28 -9.16 5.48
CA PRO A 142 -5.87 -8.76 5.51
C PRO A 142 -4.93 -9.96 5.31
N ARG A 143 -5.34 -11.17 5.71
CA ARG A 143 -4.57 -12.40 5.47
C ARG A 143 -4.48 -12.77 4.00
N THR A 144 -5.62 -12.82 3.30
CA THR A 144 -5.64 -13.17 1.88
C THR A 144 -4.98 -12.08 1.04
N GLU A 145 -5.24 -10.81 1.38
CA GLU A 145 -4.64 -9.68 0.68
C GLU A 145 -3.11 -9.65 0.84
N ALA A 146 -2.56 -9.89 2.04
CA ALA A 146 -1.11 -9.95 2.23
C ALA A 146 -0.47 -11.07 1.38
N PHE A 147 -1.11 -12.24 1.30
CA PHE A 147 -0.65 -13.34 0.46
C PHE A 147 -0.65 -12.96 -1.02
N PHE A 148 -1.74 -12.37 -1.52
CA PHE A 148 -1.83 -11.93 -2.92
C PHE A 148 -0.82 -10.82 -3.25
N LEU A 149 -0.72 -9.78 -2.40
CA LEU A 149 0.24 -8.69 -2.59
C LEU A 149 1.68 -9.22 -2.65
N PHE A 150 2.02 -10.23 -1.85
CA PHE A 150 3.33 -10.86 -1.88
C PHE A 150 3.57 -11.64 -3.18
N VAL A 151 2.65 -12.53 -3.56
CA VAL A 151 2.78 -13.34 -4.79
C VAL A 151 2.85 -12.44 -6.03
N PHE A 152 2.01 -11.42 -6.12
CA PHE A 152 2.05 -10.46 -7.22
C PHE A 152 3.29 -9.60 -7.22
N GLY A 153 3.75 -9.14 -6.05
CA GLY A 153 5.03 -8.46 -5.94
C GLY A 153 6.16 -9.30 -6.54
N VAL A 154 6.24 -10.60 -6.22
CA VAL A 154 7.25 -11.50 -6.78
C VAL A 154 7.07 -11.71 -8.29
N LEU A 155 5.84 -11.85 -8.79
CA LEU A 155 5.58 -11.98 -10.23
C LEU A 155 6.00 -10.73 -11.02
N TRP A 156 5.71 -9.53 -10.50
CA TRP A 156 6.13 -8.26 -11.10
C TRP A 156 7.65 -8.07 -11.03
N LEU A 157 8.28 -8.49 -9.93
CA LEU A 157 9.75 -8.51 -9.81
C LEU A 157 10.38 -9.47 -10.83
N ALA A 158 9.79 -10.66 -11.00
CA ALA A 158 10.24 -11.64 -11.99
C ALA A 158 10.16 -11.05 -13.41
N MET A 159 9.05 -10.39 -13.75
CA MET A 159 8.91 -9.68 -15.03
C MET A 159 9.95 -8.56 -15.20
N ALA A 160 10.19 -7.77 -14.15
CA ALA A 160 11.20 -6.72 -14.16
C ALA A 160 12.64 -7.25 -14.28
N SER A 161 12.90 -8.46 -13.80
CA SER A 161 14.21 -9.11 -13.89
C SER A 161 14.44 -9.79 -15.25
N TRP A 162 13.38 -10.33 -15.85
CA TRP A 162 13.44 -10.97 -17.16
C TRP A 162 13.57 -9.95 -18.30
N THR A 163 13.03 -8.74 -18.09
CA THR A 163 13.21 -7.61 -19.01
C THR A 163 14.66 -7.11 -18.95
N THR A 164 15.54 -7.70 -19.74
CA THR A 164 16.93 -7.27 -19.88
C THR A 164 17.08 -6.29 -21.04
N ASP A 165 17.84 -5.22 -20.83
CA ASP A 165 18.20 -4.24 -21.87
C ASP A 165 19.39 -4.70 -22.75
N ILE A 166 19.71 -5.98 -22.67
CA ILE A 166 20.79 -6.64 -23.39
C ILE A 166 20.19 -7.77 -24.19
N ILE A 167 20.45 -7.76 -25.50
CA ILE A 167 20.17 -8.89 -26.40
C ILE A 167 21.53 -9.53 -26.69
N GLY A 168 21.77 -10.73 -26.17
CA GLY A 168 23.07 -11.39 -26.28
C GLY A 168 24.16 -10.64 -25.52
N ASN A 169 25.20 -10.17 -26.21
CA ASN A 169 26.32 -9.44 -25.60
C ASN A 169 26.36 -7.94 -25.97
N THR A 170 25.33 -7.46 -26.67
CA THR A 170 25.28 -6.09 -27.20
C THR A 170 24.18 -5.28 -26.53
N GLN A 171 24.53 -4.06 -26.13
CA GLN A 171 23.58 -3.09 -25.57
C GLN A 171 22.68 -2.56 -26.68
N CYS A 172 21.41 -2.35 -26.36
CA CYS A 172 20.43 -1.85 -27.32
C CYS A 172 20.77 -0.52 -27.98
N ASP A 173 21.59 0.31 -27.32
CA ASP A 173 22.03 1.59 -27.87
C ASP A 173 23.02 1.44 -29.04
N SER A 174 23.62 0.26 -29.22
CA SER A 174 24.59 -0.03 -30.30
C SER A 174 23.98 -0.66 -31.56
N LEU A 175 22.73 -1.11 -31.51
CA LEU A 175 22.05 -1.79 -32.63
C LEU A 175 21.28 -0.78 -33.50
N SER A 176 22.00 -0.04 -34.34
CA SER A 176 21.38 0.95 -35.25
C SER A 176 20.76 0.35 -36.51
N THR A 177 21.28 -0.78 -37.02
CA THR A 177 20.95 -1.28 -38.38
C THR A 177 20.28 -2.65 -38.40
N GLN A 178 20.12 -3.30 -37.25
CA GLN A 178 19.52 -4.64 -37.19
C GLN A 178 17.99 -4.54 -37.12
N THR A 179 17.31 -5.39 -37.90
CA THR A 179 15.86 -5.54 -37.89
C THR A 179 15.47 -6.94 -37.46
N VAL A 180 14.33 -7.06 -36.78
CA VAL A 180 13.75 -8.34 -36.37
C VAL A 180 12.62 -8.68 -37.36
N PRO A 181 12.58 -9.89 -37.93
CA PRO A 181 11.49 -10.31 -38.78
C PRO A 181 10.20 -10.42 -37.96
N THR A 182 9.10 -9.88 -38.48
CA THR A 182 7.76 -9.98 -37.90
C THR A 182 6.81 -10.61 -38.91
N LYS A 183 5.62 -11.01 -38.48
CA LYS A 183 4.62 -11.64 -39.37
C LYS A 183 4.21 -10.75 -40.56
N SER A 184 4.30 -9.43 -40.40
CA SER A 184 3.81 -8.43 -41.36
C SER A 184 4.93 -7.54 -41.92
N GLY A 185 6.20 -7.89 -41.69
CA GLY A 185 7.33 -7.12 -42.20
C GLY A 185 8.58 -7.22 -41.34
N THR A 186 9.27 -6.10 -41.17
CA THR A 186 10.46 -6.00 -40.32
C THR A 186 10.29 -4.85 -39.34
N LEU A 187 10.70 -5.04 -38.09
CA LEU A 187 10.66 -4.02 -37.06
C LEU A 187 12.09 -3.68 -36.63
N SER A 188 12.37 -2.38 -36.43
CA SER A 188 13.69 -1.94 -35.98
C SER A 188 13.96 -2.44 -34.55
N THR A 189 15.07 -3.15 -34.35
CA THR A 189 15.46 -3.69 -33.03
C THR A 189 15.58 -2.59 -31.97
N ARG A 190 15.91 -1.36 -32.40
CA ARG A 190 16.02 -0.20 -31.53
C ARG A 190 14.67 0.20 -30.93
N SER A 191 13.60 0.25 -31.73
CA SER A 191 12.25 0.58 -31.25
C SER A 191 11.79 -0.45 -30.22
N TRP A 192 11.96 -1.73 -30.55
CA TRP A 192 11.62 -2.84 -29.66
C TRP A 192 12.32 -2.74 -28.30
N CYS A 193 13.61 -2.40 -28.28
CA CYS A 193 14.32 -2.31 -27.02
C CYS A 193 13.91 -1.09 -26.16
N TYR A 194 13.55 0.04 -26.78
CA TYR A 194 13.00 1.15 -26.01
C TYR A 194 11.68 0.78 -25.35
N GLU A 195 10.81 0.06 -26.04
CA GLU A 195 9.55 -0.41 -25.46
C GLU A 195 9.78 -1.42 -24.33
N MET A 196 10.78 -2.32 -24.44
CA MET A 196 11.18 -3.21 -23.34
C MET A 196 11.66 -2.47 -22.09
N ARG A 197 12.45 -1.40 -22.27
CA ARG A 197 12.88 -0.55 -21.14
C ARG A 197 11.71 0.13 -20.45
N VAL A 198 10.68 0.52 -21.21
CA VAL A 198 9.45 1.10 -20.65
C VAL A 198 8.71 0.07 -19.79
N VAL A 199 8.51 -1.15 -20.30
CA VAL A 199 7.87 -2.23 -19.52
C VAL A 199 8.67 -2.58 -18.28
N GLN A 200 10.00 -2.60 -18.37
CA GLN A 200 10.88 -2.83 -17.22
C GLN A 200 10.68 -1.77 -16.13
N ALA A 201 10.68 -0.48 -16.50
CA ALA A 201 10.49 0.62 -15.56
C ALA A 201 9.12 0.57 -14.89
N PHE A 202 8.05 0.35 -15.65
CA PHE A 202 6.70 0.19 -15.10
C PHE A 202 6.58 -1.01 -14.17
N SER A 203 7.23 -2.14 -14.51
CA SER A 203 7.22 -3.34 -13.67
C SER A 203 7.91 -3.10 -12.32
N TRP A 204 9.05 -2.39 -12.31
CA TRP A 204 9.71 -1.98 -11.07
C TRP A 204 8.85 -1.04 -10.22
N MET A 205 8.18 -0.06 -10.85
CA MET A 205 7.28 0.83 -10.13
C MET A 205 6.10 0.07 -9.49
N ILE A 206 5.48 -0.84 -10.23
CA ILE A 206 4.38 -1.68 -9.73
C ILE A 206 4.87 -2.57 -8.58
N PHE A 207 6.05 -3.19 -8.70
CA PHE A 207 6.66 -3.97 -7.62
C PHE A 207 6.86 -3.13 -6.35
N CYS A 208 7.45 -1.93 -6.48
CA CYS A 208 7.65 -1.03 -5.33
C CYS A 208 6.33 -0.64 -4.67
N LEU A 209 5.27 -0.38 -5.45
CA LEU A 209 3.94 -0.13 -4.91
C LEU A 209 3.40 -1.33 -4.13
N TYR A 210 3.49 -2.54 -4.68
CA TYR A 210 3.09 -3.77 -3.96
C TYR A 210 3.87 -3.96 -2.65
N ALA A 211 5.17 -3.72 -2.67
CA ALA A 211 6.01 -3.82 -1.47
C ALA A 211 5.61 -2.80 -0.39
N ILE A 212 5.31 -1.56 -0.78
CA ILE A 212 4.84 -0.52 0.14
C ILE A 212 3.47 -0.88 0.71
N PHE A 213 2.52 -1.33 -0.13
CA PHE A 213 1.20 -1.77 0.33
C PHE A 213 1.28 -2.95 1.30
N LEU A 214 2.11 -3.96 0.98
CA LEU A 214 2.35 -5.10 1.86
C LEU A 214 2.93 -4.65 3.21
N TYR A 215 3.91 -3.74 3.19
CA TYR A 215 4.52 -3.20 4.40
C TYR A 215 3.52 -2.44 5.28
N ILE A 216 2.69 -1.58 4.68
CA ILE A 216 1.66 -0.82 5.40
C ILE A 216 0.62 -1.78 6.00
N LEU A 217 0.14 -2.76 5.24
CA LEU A 217 -0.83 -3.76 5.70
C LEU A 217 -0.31 -4.49 6.93
N ILE A 218 0.91 -5.05 6.86
CA ILE A 218 1.53 -5.78 7.98
C ILE A 218 1.72 -4.87 9.20
N SER A 219 2.15 -3.62 8.98
CA SER A 219 2.39 -2.67 10.07
C SER A 219 1.11 -2.33 10.82
N LEU A 220 0.02 -2.10 10.08
CA LEU A 220 -1.28 -1.74 10.65
C LEU A 220 -1.95 -2.94 11.34
N THR A 221 -1.93 -4.13 10.74
CA THR A 221 -2.51 -5.33 11.37
C THR A 221 -1.75 -5.75 12.64
N THR A 222 -0.42 -5.59 12.65
CA THR A 222 0.39 -5.86 13.85
C THR A 222 0.05 -4.90 14.99
N ARG A 223 -0.18 -3.61 14.68
CA ARG A 223 -0.63 -2.62 15.67
C ARG A 223 -2.02 -2.95 16.21
N ALA A 224 -2.95 -3.35 15.35
CA ALA A 224 -4.30 -3.77 15.77
C ALA A 224 -4.26 -4.98 16.72
N LYS A 225 -3.38 -5.96 16.45
CA LYS A 225 -3.17 -7.10 17.34
C LYS A 225 -2.60 -6.69 18.70
N ALA A 226 -1.69 -5.73 18.72
CA ALA A 226 -1.12 -5.20 19.97
C ALA A 226 -2.16 -4.47 20.85
N LEU A 227 -3.24 -3.96 20.25
CA LEU A 227 -4.38 -3.35 20.97
C LEU A 227 -5.40 -4.38 21.51
N GLY A 228 -5.05 -5.66 21.53
CA GLY A 228 -5.86 -6.70 22.17
C GLY A 228 -6.90 -7.36 21.26
N ARG A 229 -6.82 -7.21 19.93
CA ARG A 229 -7.65 -7.97 18.98
C ARG A 229 -6.91 -9.22 18.46
N PRO A 230 -7.12 -10.42 19.03
CA PRO A 230 -6.40 -11.63 18.63
C PRO A 230 -6.74 -12.06 17.20
N TYR A 231 -7.95 -11.74 16.71
CA TYR A 231 -8.48 -12.16 15.40
C TYR A 231 -8.36 -11.10 14.29
N ALA A 232 -7.55 -10.05 14.49
CA ALA A 232 -7.35 -8.96 13.53
C ALA A 232 -6.92 -9.39 12.11
N TRP A 233 -6.40 -10.61 11.94
CA TRP A 233 -6.02 -11.16 10.63
C TRP A 233 -7.17 -11.85 9.87
N ALA A 234 -8.21 -12.27 10.58
CA ALA A 234 -9.37 -12.96 10.01
C ALA A 234 -10.57 -12.01 9.81
N GLU A 235 -10.64 -10.94 10.59
CA GLU A 235 -11.67 -9.90 10.48
C GLU A 235 -11.58 -9.14 9.14
N PRO A 236 -12.73 -8.78 8.54
CA PRO A 236 -12.76 -8.03 7.30
C PRO A 236 -12.21 -6.62 7.51
N ILE A 237 -11.44 -6.12 6.54
CA ILE A 237 -10.71 -4.84 6.63
C ILE A 237 -11.61 -3.63 6.96
N ILE A 238 -12.88 -3.71 6.58
CA ILE A 238 -13.87 -2.64 6.78
C ILE A 238 -14.23 -2.48 8.26
N GLU A 239 -14.09 -3.52 9.08
CA GLU A 239 -14.49 -3.53 10.49
C GLU A 239 -13.33 -3.22 11.46
N LEU A 240 -12.09 -3.14 10.96
CA LEU A 240 -10.93 -2.89 11.82
C LEU A 240 -10.75 -1.38 12.11
N PRO A 241 -10.61 -0.98 13.39
CA PRO A 241 -10.28 0.39 13.76
C PRO A 241 -8.79 0.65 13.53
N TRP A 242 -8.43 1.11 12.33
CA TRP A 242 -7.03 1.31 11.91
C TRP A 242 -6.28 2.43 12.64
N PHE A 243 -7.00 3.38 13.28
CA PHE A 243 -6.43 4.61 13.85
C PHE A 243 -6.69 4.81 15.35
N GLY A 244 -6.60 3.74 16.14
CA GLY A 244 -6.60 3.85 17.61
C GLY A 244 -7.95 4.29 18.19
N GLN A 245 -9.04 4.10 17.44
CA GLN A 245 -10.37 4.20 18.01
C GLN A 245 -10.54 3.10 19.04
N TRP A 246 -10.86 3.51 20.26
CA TRP A 246 -11.04 2.58 21.36
C TRP A 246 -12.18 1.61 21.05
N PRO A 247 -11.99 0.30 21.25
CA PRO A 247 -13.06 -0.67 21.07
C PRO A 247 -14.22 -0.32 22.00
N GLY A 248 -15.38 0.05 21.42
CA GLY A 248 -16.57 0.47 22.15
C GLY A 248 -17.00 1.92 21.95
N TRP A 249 -16.25 2.74 21.20
CA TRP A 249 -16.74 4.05 20.79
C TRP A 249 -17.74 3.91 19.62
N PRO A 250 -18.99 4.39 19.76
CA PRO A 250 -19.99 4.23 18.71
C PRO A 250 -19.69 5.15 17.53
N GLU A 251 -18.98 4.65 16.53
CA GLU A 251 -18.91 5.30 15.21
C GLU A 251 -20.23 5.17 14.41
N GLY A 252 -21.23 4.47 14.97
CA GLY A 252 -22.47 4.13 14.30
C GLY A 252 -23.68 5.02 14.56
N GLN A 253 -23.57 6.18 15.23
CA GLN A 253 -24.77 7.01 15.53
C GLN A 253 -25.31 7.80 14.31
N TYR A 254 -24.95 7.41 13.08
CA TYR A 254 -25.54 7.93 11.83
C TYR A 254 -26.00 6.85 10.84
N LEU A 255 -26.21 5.61 11.30
CA LEU A 255 -27.00 4.62 10.55
C LEU A 255 -28.17 4.13 11.43
N PRO A 256 -29.40 4.60 11.19
CA PRO A 256 -30.59 4.04 11.82
C PRO A 256 -30.93 2.74 11.10
N GLN A 257 -30.18 1.67 11.36
CA GLN A 257 -30.47 0.37 10.77
C GLN A 257 -30.37 -0.74 11.81
N ASN A 258 -31.37 -0.73 12.69
CA ASN A 258 -32.23 -1.88 12.96
C ASN A 258 -31.54 -3.26 12.90
N GLY A 259 -31.02 -3.74 14.04
CA GLY A 259 -30.48 -5.09 14.17
C GLY A 259 -29.72 -5.24 15.49
N MET A 260 -30.41 -5.34 16.63
CA MET A 260 -30.64 -6.64 17.28
C MET A 260 -29.41 -7.56 17.28
N TYR A 261 -28.38 -7.20 18.04
CA TYR A 261 -27.53 -8.20 18.70
C TYR A 261 -27.56 -7.92 20.20
N GLN A 262 -28.63 -8.44 20.83
CA GLN A 262 -28.63 -8.78 22.24
C GLN A 262 -27.43 -9.69 22.53
N PHE A 263 -26.54 -9.24 23.42
CA PHE A 263 -25.72 -10.16 24.19
C PHE A 263 -26.48 -10.47 25.49
N PRO A 264 -26.96 -11.71 25.71
CA PRO A 264 -27.71 -12.07 26.89
C PRO A 264 -26.75 -12.49 27.99
N TYR A 265 -26.13 -11.52 28.67
CA TYR A 265 -25.66 -11.75 30.04
C TYR A 265 -26.54 -10.94 30.98
N ALA A 266 -27.72 -11.50 31.21
CA ALA A 266 -28.62 -11.14 32.28
C ALA A 266 -27.93 -11.44 33.61
N TYR A 267 -27.31 -10.43 34.22
CA TYR A 267 -27.08 -10.46 35.66
C TYR A 267 -28.44 -10.28 36.34
N PRO A 268 -28.81 -11.18 37.29
CA PRO A 268 -30.10 -11.12 37.95
C PRO A 268 -30.28 -9.81 38.71
N ALA A 269 -31.34 -9.11 38.32
CA ALA A 269 -31.88 -7.91 38.94
C ALA A 269 -32.33 -8.24 40.38
N GLY A 270 -31.82 -7.47 41.35
CA GLY A 270 -32.19 -7.65 42.74
C GLY A 270 -31.61 -6.60 43.69
N GLN A 271 -31.62 -5.31 43.34
CA GLN A 271 -31.44 -4.23 44.31
C GLN A 271 -32.26 -2.99 43.86
N PRO A 272 -33.13 -2.44 44.73
CA PRO A 272 -33.92 -1.25 44.41
C PRO A 272 -33.02 0.00 44.38
N MET A 273 -32.81 0.54 43.19
CA MET A 273 -32.10 1.80 42.98
C MET A 273 -32.96 2.98 43.48
N ALA A 274 -32.59 3.48 44.66
CA ALA A 274 -33.08 4.74 45.19
C ALA A 274 -32.52 5.91 44.37
N TYR A 275 -33.43 6.72 43.84
CA TYR A 275 -33.15 7.98 43.15
C TYR A 275 -32.43 8.95 44.10
N ALA A 276 -31.12 9.14 43.91
CA ALA A 276 -30.38 10.25 44.50
C ALA A 276 -29.84 11.13 43.38
N ALA A 277 -30.62 12.15 43.04
CA ALA A 277 -30.20 13.27 42.22
C ALA A 277 -29.21 14.12 43.02
N SER A 278 -27.98 14.28 42.53
CA SER A 278 -27.16 15.50 42.57
C SER A 278 -25.66 15.19 42.39
N ALA A 279 -24.97 16.13 41.75
CA ALA A 279 -23.52 16.25 41.62
C ALA A 279 -22.80 15.24 40.71
N GLN A 280 -22.80 15.55 39.42
CA GLN A 280 -21.81 15.03 38.46
C GLN A 280 -20.44 15.69 38.72
N PRO A 281 -19.38 14.94 39.10
CA PRO A 281 -18.03 15.48 39.14
C PRO A 281 -17.40 15.33 37.76
N GLN A 282 -17.02 16.48 37.20
CA GLN A 282 -16.29 16.63 35.95
C GLN A 282 -14.89 16.00 36.08
N MET A 283 -14.70 14.78 35.55
CA MET A 283 -13.40 14.09 35.58
C MET A 283 -12.41 14.73 34.60
N ALA A 284 -11.38 15.39 35.12
CA ALA A 284 -10.26 15.92 34.33
C ALA A 284 -9.17 14.84 34.11
N PRO A 285 -8.45 14.86 32.97
CA PRO A 285 -7.44 13.86 32.66
C PRO A 285 -6.18 14.08 33.51
N GLY A 286 -5.91 13.17 34.46
CA GLY A 286 -4.73 13.22 35.34
C GLY A 286 -4.98 12.91 36.82
N TYR A 287 -6.20 12.56 37.20
CA TYR A 287 -6.53 12.29 38.60
C TYR A 287 -5.92 10.98 39.10
N VAL A 288 -4.90 11.10 39.96
CA VAL A 288 -4.48 10.05 40.88
C VAL A 288 -5.55 9.97 41.96
N ILE A 289 -6.31 8.89 42.00
CA ILE A 289 -7.38 8.72 42.98
C ILE A 289 -6.72 8.34 44.30
N GLN A 290 -6.73 9.28 45.25
CA GLN A 290 -6.29 9.04 46.61
C GLN A 290 -7.31 8.07 47.24
N GLN A 291 -6.89 6.83 47.48
CA GLN A 291 -7.70 5.85 48.19
C GLN A 291 -7.78 6.29 49.66
N ASN A 292 -8.98 6.61 50.13
CA ASN A 292 -9.16 6.86 51.56
C ASN A 292 -9.09 5.52 52.31
N PRO A 293 -8.28 5.41 53.39
CA PRO A 293 -8.20 4.18 54.18
C PRO A 293 -9.59 3.74 54.66
N GLY A 294 -9.93 2.46 54.48
CA GLY A 294 -11.25 1.91 54.81
C GLY A 294 -12.27 1.87 53.66
N HIS A 295 -11.92 2.35 52.46
CA HIS A 295 -12.76 2.22 51.27
C HIS A 295 -12.22 1.17 50.30
N SER A 296 -13.12 0.35 49.76
CA SER A 296 -12.82 -0.54 48.64
C SER A 296 -13.05 0.23 47.33
N VAL A 297 -12.11 0.12 46.40
CA VAL A 297 -12.25 0.71 45.06
C VAL A 297 -12.83 -0.34 44.13
N VAL A 298 -14.06 -0.11 43.67
CA VAL A 298 -14.66 -0.91 42.60
C VAL A 298 -14.52 -0.11 41.31
N ILE A 299 -13.69 -0.62 40.40
CA ILE A 299 -13.56 -0.09 39.05
C ILE A 299 -14.60 -0.83 38.21
N GLN A 300 -15.73 -0.19 37.95
CA GLN A 300 -16.71 -0.73 37.02
C GLN A 300 -16.28 -0.33 35.61
N PRO A 301 -15.97 -1.30 34.71
CA PRO A 301 -15.73 -0.98 33.32
C PRO A 301 -17.00 -0.33 32.77
N GLY A 302 -16.87 0.90 32.26
CA GLY A 302 -18.00 1.68 31.76
C GLY A 302 -18.74 0.90 30.67
N VAL A 303 -20.04 0.75 30.83
CA VAL A 303 -20.88 0.09 29.83
C VAL A 303 -21.00 1.02 28.63
N GLY A 304 -20.59 0.57 27.44
CA GLY A 304 -20.66 1.35 26.20
C GLY A 304 -19.53 2.37 25.99
N GLY A 305 -18.32 2.10 26.47
CA GLY A 305 -17.14 2.92 26.16
C GLY A 305 -17.04 4.24 26.95
N GLN A 306 -17.87 4.41 27.98
CA GLN A 306 -17.67 5.47 28.97
C GLN A 306 -16.36 5.23 29.73
N PRO A 307 -15.66 6.31 30.18
CA PRO A 307 -14.52 6.15 31.06
C PRO A 307 -14.93 5.30 32.28
N PRO A 308 -14.06 4.41 32.76
CA PRO A 308 -14.38 3.55 33.89
C PRO A 308 -14.80 4.41 35.06
N THR A 309 -16.02 4.19 35.56
CA THR A 309 -16.51 4.87 36.75
C THR A 309 -15.86 4.20 37.95
N ILE A 310 -15.07 4.98 38.67
CA ILE A 310 -14.36 4.52 39.86
C ILE A 310 -15.20 4.94 41.06
N THR A 311 -15.86 3.97 41.68
CA THR A 311 -16.69 4.20 42.86
C THR A 311 -16.00 3.61 44.07
N GLN A 312 -15.77 4.45 45.09
CA GLN A 312 -15.25 4.00 46.38
C GLN A 312 -16.41 3.58 47.27
N ILE A 313 -16.53 2.28 47.57
CA ILE A 313 -17.58 1.76 48.46
C ILE A 313 -16.97 1.62 49.86
N PRO A 314 -17.56 2.24 50.91
CA PRO A 314 -17.09 2.06 52.29
C PRO A 314 -17.13 0.58 52.68
N GLY A 315 -15.99 0.03 53.08
CA GLY A 315 -15.92 -1.33 53.60
C GLY A 315 -16.21 -1.31 55.10
N SER A 316 -17.27 -1.96 55.56
CA SER A 316 -17.45 -2.20 56.99
C SER A 316 -16.46 -3.26 57.45
N VAL A 317 -15.34 -2.82 58.04
CA VAL A 317 -14.44 -3.72 58.75
C VAL A 317 -15.11 -4.09 60.07
N SER A 318 -15.69 -5.29 60.16
CA SER A 318 -16.10 -5.84 61.45
C SER A 318 -14.86 -6.40 62.13
N SER A 319 -14.40 -5.75 63.19
CA SER A 319 -13.36 -6.28 64.07
C SER A 319 -13.90 -7.51 64.81
N VAL A 320 -13.24 -8.65 64.64
CA VAL A 320 -13.43 -9.86 65.45
C VAL A 320 -12.59 -9.75 66.71
#